data_AF-A0A7V9N799-F1
#
_entry.id   AF-A0A7V9N799-F1
#
_cell.length_a   1.000
_cell.length_b   1.000
_cell.length_c   1.000
_cell.angle_alpha   90.00
_cell.angle_beta   90.00
_cell.angle_gamma   90.00
#
_symmetry.space_group_name_H-M   'P 1'
#
loop_
_entity.id
_entity.type
_entity.pdbx_description
1 polymer ?
#
loop_
_entity_poly.entity_id
_entity_poly.type
_entity_poly.pdbx_seq_one_letter_code
_entity_poly.pdbx_strand_id
1 'polypeptide(L)'
;MSTSTLIARLPAPVRARGADTILERARVAAAAGFLMGVFLAFLGFTWDVQWHTDVGPDTFFTAPHLVLYGGVAIAGLTSLAMVLLTTWYARRGVATAREGTVPLPGGRFRGPQGYIIGGFGALFFLLFGLLDQWWHTLYGFDVTLVSPPHVGLILSIMVTMAGCLSALAWHVRTARGEVPQRIVSAVGAAFAAAVLVAFITPTLTDLLPWVLLGRISWPNIVIAALYPAALLVVVSIVRRAWAGTLFGLLFTALDLLVTAIIPGITRDYAASIGLFMRDTTSGEVVIPGLVPTYVLLAGAIVDLLLASGRRMGWRIGIVVPVAGAAAALALRLLEPNLPLYQPSPLDPAEIATLRTELSAAVATSSLILAPLLGAGAGWFGWLLGIVIKGGAARPLPVVPQPQPAVAAAVAVALLLLAPGFAQAHASDPHHETIQAGPYAVLVGFSEWPPRAERSLDITFEPEGGIAGKSAMIRITDPAGDWYE
;
A
#
# COMPACT_ATOMS: atom_id res chain seq x y z
N MET A 1 -74.59 -4.88 7.62
CA MET A 1 -73.18 -4.56 7.27
C MET A 1 -72.47 -4.19 8.55
N SER A 2 -71.62 -5.09 9.07
CA SER A 2 -70.86 -4.86 10.32
C SER A 2 -69.44 -4.46 9.94
N THR A 3 -69.07 -3.20 10.16
CA THR A 3 -67.74 -2.66 9.92
C THR A 3 -66.84 -2.99 11.11
N SER A 4 -66.03 -4.04 10.96
CA SER A 4 -65.00 -4.42 11.93
C SER A 4 -63.76 -3.55 11.71
N THR A 5 -63.57 -2.52 12.53
CA THR A 5 -62.35 -1.72 12.60
C THR A 5 -61.24 -2.53 13.26
N LEU A 6 -60.34 -3.09 12.44
CA LEU A 6 -59.15 -3.77 12.90
C LEU A 6 -58.11 -2.71 13.30
N ILE A 7 -58.11 -2.29 14.57
CA ILE A 7 -57.05 -1.45 15.15
C ILE A 7 -55.78 -2.30 15.23
N ALA A 8 -54.89 -2.13 14.26
CA ALA A 8 -53.55 -2.68 14.33
C ALA A 8 -52.84 -2.08 15.56
N ARG A 9 -52.70 -2.88 16.63
CA ARG A 9 -51.81 -2.55 17.74
C ARG A 9 -50.38 -2.50 17.18
N LEU A 10 -49.86 -1.30 16.99
CA LEU A 10 -48.41 -1.10 16.82
C LEU A 10 -47.73 -1.75 18.04
N PRO A 11 -46.81 -2.72 17.85
CA PRO A 11 -46.04 -3.24 18.96
C PRO A 11 -45.33 -2.06 19.64
N ALA A 12 -45.44 -2.00 20.97
CA ALA A 12 -44.74 -1.01 21.77
C ALA A 12 -43.26 -0.95 21.32
N PRO A 13 -42.65 0.24 21.22
CA PRO A 13 -41.24 0.34 20.87
C PRO A 13 -40.48 -0.54 21.84
N VAL A 14 -39.82 -1.58 21.31
CA VAL A 14 -38.90 -2.41 22.07
C VAL A 14 -37.90 -1.43 22.67
N ARG A 15 -38.02 -1.18 23.98
CA ARG A 15 -36.99 -0.46 24.74
C ARG A 15 -35.67 -1.08 24.33
N ALA A 16 -34.80 -0.28 23.73
CA ALA A 16 -33.46 -0.69 23.35
C ALA A 16 -32.82 -1.33 24.59
N ARG A 17 -32.74 -2.67 24.62
CA ARG A 17 -31.90 -3.37 25.60
C ARG A 17 -30.50 -2.81 25.39
N GLY A 18 -29.90 -2.34 26.46
CA GLY A 18 -28.67 -1.56 26.45
C GLY A 18 -27.66 -2.11 25.46
N ALA A 19 -27.14 -1.22 24.63
CA ALA A 19 -25.93 -1.48 23.87
C ALA A 19 -24.90 -2.13 24.80
N ASP A 20 -24.33 -3.26 24.38
CA ASP A 20 -23.29 -3.92 25.15
C ASP A 20 -22.03 -3.06 25.12
N THR A 21 -21.89 -2.22 26.14
CA THR A 21 -20.83 -1.20 26.24
C THR A 21 -19.43 -1.79 26.10
N ILE A 22 -19.24 -3.07 26.44
CA ILE A 22 -17.96 -3.77 26.29
C ILE A 22 -17.65 -4.03 24.81
N LEU A 23 -18.62 -4.55 24.05
CA LEU A 23 -18.44 -4.80 22.62
C LEU A 23 -18.22 -3.50 21.83
N GLU A 24 -18.87 -2.41 22.24
CA GLU A 24 -18.67 -1.09 21.62
C GLU A 24 -17.29 -0.51 21.92
N ARG A 25 -16.82 -0.60 23.17
CA ARG A 25 -15.44 -0.20 23.51
C ARG A 25 -14.41 -1.04 22.76
N ALA A 26 -14.63 -2.35 22.66
CA ALA A 26 -13.75 -3.23 21.91
C ALA A 26 -13.73 -2.89 20.42
N ARG A 27 -14.87 -2.50 19.84
CA ARG A 27 -14.98 -2.00 18.45
C ARG A 27 -14.15 -0.75 18.20
N VAL A 28 -14.19 0.22 19.12
CA VAL A 28 -13.38 1.45 19.03
C VAL A 28 -11.90 1.12 19.19
N ALA A 29 -11.53 0.30 20.19
CA ALA A 29 -10.16 -0.13 20.39
C ALA A 29 -9.62 -0.91 19.17
N ALA A 30 -10.44 -1.77 18.58
CA ALA A 30 -10.07 -2.51 17.38
C ALA A 30 -9.92 -1.61 16.15
N ALA A 31 -10.74 -0.55 16.00
CA ALA A 31 -10.56 0.43 14.94
C ALA A 31 -9.22 1.18 15.10
N ALA A 32 -8.89 1.60 16.32
CA ALA A 32 -7.63 2.28 16.61
C ALA A 32 -6.41 1.37 16.40
N GLY A 33 -6.45 0.13 16.91
CA GLY A 33 -5.37 -0.84 16.73
C GLY A 33 -5.15 -1.22 15.27
N PHE A 34 -6.23 -1.38 14.49
CA PHE A 34 -6.12 -1.68 13.07
C PHE A 34 -5.54 -0.48 12.29
N LEU A 35 -5.99 0.74 12.59
CA LEU A 35 -5.44 1.95 11.96
C LEU A 35 -3.95 2.16 12.31
N MET A 36 -3.57 1.91 13.56
CA MET A 36 -2.18 1.94 14.02
C MET A 36 -1.33 0.92 13.26
N GLY A 37 -1.81 -0.32 13.14
CA GLY A 37 -1.10 -1.36 12.39
C GLY A 37 -0.87 -0.98 10.93
N VAL A 38 -1.90 -0.44 10.27
CA VAL A 38 -1.79 0.07 8.88
C VAL A 38 -0.81 1.23 8.77
N PHE A 39 -0.83 2.17 9.72
CA PHE A 39 0.11 3.30 9.74
C PHE A 39 1.56 2.84 9.93
N LEU A 40 1.82 1.94 10.89
CA LEU A 40 3.15 1.37 11.12
C LEU A 40 3.63 0.58 9.90
N ALA A 41 2.74 -0.18 9.26
CA ALA A 41 3.08 -0.91 8.04
C ALA A 41 3.52 0.05 6.92
N PHE A 42 2.81 1.16 6.73
CA PHE A 42 3.21 2.20 5.77
C PHE A 42 4.52 2.90 6.14
N LEU A 43 4.73 3.20 7.42
CA LEU A 43 5.98 3.81 7.90
C LEU A 43 7.17 2.88 7.65
N GLY A 44 7.01 1.59 7.99
CA GLY A 44 8.00 0.55 7.72
C GLY A 44 8.31 0.43 6.23
N PHE A 45 7.28 0.35 5.37
CA PHE A 45 7.44 0.36 3.91
C PHE A 45 8.21 1.58 3.40
N THR A 46 7.88 2.78 3.88
CA THR A 46 8.56 3.98 3.40
C THR A 46 10.01 4.04 3.85
N TRP A 47 10.27 3.58 5.08
CA TRP A 47 11.62 3.47 5.60
C TRP A 47 12.43 2.42 4.84
N ASP A 48 11.81 1.30 4.50
CA ASP A 48 12.40 0.19 3.75
C ASP A 48 12.84 0.60 2.35
N VAL A 49 11.95 1.27 1.60
CA VAL A 49 12.28 1.85 0.30
C VAL A 49 13.46 2.82 0.38
N GLN A 50 13.51 3.65 1.43
CA GLN A 50 14.64 4.55 1.64
C GLN A 50 15.92 3.77 1.98
N TRP A 51 15.84 2.74 2.81
CA TRP A 51 16.97 1.91 3.22
C TRP A 51 17.65 1.25 2.02
N HIS A 52 16.87 0.68 1.11
CA HIS A 52 17.39 0.10 -0.13
C HIS A 52 18.07 1.13 -1.05
N THR A 53 17.56 2.37 -1.04
CA THR A 53 18.10 3.46 -1.86
C THR A 53 19.40 3.99 -1.27
N ASP A 54 19.41 4.28 0.02
CA ASP A 54 20.45 5.06 0.68
C ASP A 54 21.55 4.22 1.35
N VAL A 55 21.28 2.96 1.68
CA VAL A 55 22.20 2.10 2.46
C VAL A 55 22.58 0.88 1.64
N GLY A 56 21.64 -0.03 1.38
CA GLY A 56 21.85 -1.15 0.46
C GLY A 56 22.04 -2.53 1.09
N PRO A 57 22.91 -2.74 2.10
CA PRO A 57 22.95 -4.02 2.82
C PRO A 57 21.63 -4.28 3.52
N ASP A 58 21.03 -5.44 3.25
CA ASP A 58 19.71 -5.78 3.78
C ASP A 58 19.67 -7.22 4.31
N THR A 59 18.81 -7.43 5.29
CA THR A 59 18.46 -8.73 5.85
C THR A 59 16.96 -8.71 6.12
N PHE A 60 16.33 -9.87 6.20
CA PHE A 60 14.91 -9.96 6.55
C PHE A 60 14.52 -9.24 7.86
N PHE A 61 15.48 -9.07 8.77
CA PHE A 61 15.26 -8.52 10.10
C PHE A 61 15.81 -7.10 10.25
N THR A 62 15.97 -6.34 9.17
CA THR A 62 16.24 -4.90 9.28
C THR A 62 15.12 -4.20 10.04
N ALA A 63 15.46 -3.11 10.74
CA ALA A 63 14.48 -2.32 11.48
C ALA A 63 13.26 -1.87 10.63
N PRO A 64 13.41 -1.38 9.38
CA PRO A 64 12.27 -1.11 8.49
C PRO A 64 11.35 -2.32 8.30
N HIS A 65 11.90 -3.50 8.01
CA HIS A 65 11.13 -4.75 7.92
C HIS A 65 10.38 -5.08 9.21
N LEU A 66 11.04 -4.99 10.36
CA LEU A 66 10.39 -5.27 11.65
C LEU A 66 9.20 -4.33 11.93
N VAL A 67 9.32 -3.06 11.57
CA VAL A 67 8.22 -2.08 11.69
C VAL A 67 7.09 -2.41 10.71
N LEU A 68 7.42 -2.75 9.46
CA LEU A 68 6.47 -3.15 8.42
C LEU A 68 5.67 -4.39 8.83
N TYR A 69 6.36 -5.50 9.08
CA TYR A 69 5.76 -6.78 9.50
C TYR A 69 5.04 -6.66 10.84
N GLY A 70 5.58 -5.91 11.79
CA GLY A 70 4.95 -5.62 13.07
C GLY A 70 3.62 -4.87 12.92
N GLY A 71 3.58 -3.86 12.05
CA GLY A 71 2.35 -3.13 11.72
C GLY A 71 1.28 -4.05 11.13
N VAL A 72 1.65 -4.90 10.18
CA VAL A 72 0.72 -5.87 9.57
C VAL A 72 0.26 -6.91 10.58
N ALA A 73 1.14 -7.40 11.47
CA ALA A 73 0.78 -8.31 12.55
C ALA A 73 -0.24 -7.69 13.51
N ILE A 74 -0.05 -6.42 13.91
CA ILE A 74 -1.01 -5.68 14.76
C ILE A 74 -2.38 -5.58 14.05
N ALA A 75 -2.39 -5.23 12.75
CA ALA A 75 -3.60 -5.16 11.96
C ALA A 75 -4.35 -6.51 11.88
N GLY A 76 -3.61 -7.61 11.65
CA GLY A 76 -4.14 -8.95 11.58
C GLY A 76 -4.68 -9.46 12.91
N LEU A 77 -3.92 -9.31 14.01
CA LEU A 77 -4.34 -9.72 15.35
C LEU A 77 -5.55 -8.93 15.84
N THR A 78 -5.58 -7.62 15.58
CA THR A 78 -6.73 -6.78 15.93
C THR A 78 -7.99 -7.23 15.17
N SER A 79 -7.84 -7.54 13.89
CA SER A 79 -8.91 -8.06 13.05
C SER A 79 -9.43 -9.42 13.53
N LEU A 80 -8.52 -10.34 13.85
CA LEU A 80 -8.84 -11.65 14.40
C LEU A 80 -9.60 -11.52 15.73
N ALA A 81 -9.09 -10.70 16.66
CA ALA A 81 -9.74 -10.45 17.95
C ALA A 81 -11.16 -9.91 17.76
N MET A 82 -11.38 -8.97 16.84
CA MET A 82 -12.71 -8.42 16.55
C MET A 82 -13.66 -9.47 15.97
N VAL A 83 -13.19 -10.36 15.08
CA VAL A 83 -14.00 -11.47 14.53
C VAL A 83 -14.36 -12.48 15.63
N LEU A 84 -13.40 -12.88 16.47
CA LEU A 84 -13.65 -13.82 17.57
C LEU A 84 -14.63 -13.24 18.59
N LEU A 85 -14.43 -11.98 19.00
CA LEU A 85 -15.30 -11.30 19.95
C LEU A 85 -16.72 -11.14 19.39
N THR A 86 -16.85 -10.68 18.15
CA THR A 86 -18.15 -10.55 17.47
C THR A 86 -18.86 -11.90 17.39
N THR A 87 -18.13 -12.97 17.05
CA THR A 87 -18.66 -14.33 16.98
C THR A 87 -19.19 -14.77 18.34
N TRP A 88 -18.42 -14.56 19.41
CA TRP A 88 -18.81 -14.94 20.77
C TRP A 88 -20.09 -14.24 21.23
N TYR A 89 -20.18 -12.92 21.08
CA TYR A 89 -21.38 -12.15 21.42
C TYR A 89 -22.59 -12.55 20.56
N ALA A 90 -22.38 -12.80 19.27
CA ALA A 90 -23.47 -13.22 18.37
C ALA A 90 -24.00 -14.62 18.68
N ARG A 91 -23.16 -15.53 19.21
CA ARG A 91 -23.57 -16.85 19.73
C ARG A 91 -24.36 -16.74 21.03
N ARG A 92 -24.08 -15.73 21.86
CA ARG A 92 -24.86 -15.40 23.08
C ARG A 92 -26.20 -14.70 22.80
N GLY A 93 -26.55 -14.48 21.53
CA GLY A 93 -27.82 -13.85 21.15
C GLY A 93 -27.83 -12.33 21.24
N VAL A 94 -26.67 -11.67 21.38
CA VAL A 94 -26.59 -10.21 21.40
C VAL A 94 -26.87 -9.65 20.00
N ALA A 95 -27.98 -8.92 19.86
CA ALA A 95 -28.46 -8.42 18.57
C ALA A 95 -27.46 -7.47 17.90
N THR A 96 -26.85 -6.56 18.65
CA THR A 96 -25.86 -5.58 18.14
C THR A 96 -24.60 -6.24 17.57
N ALA A 97 -24.27 -7.48 17.95
CA ALA A 97 -23.16 -8.25 17.39
C ALA A 97 -23.47 -8.79 15.98
N ARG A 98 -24.75 -8.91 15.61
CA ARG A 98 -25.20 -9.36 14.29
C ARG A 98 -25.43 -8.20 13.31
N GLU A 99 -25.59 -7.00 13.82
CA GLU A 99 -25.83 -5.82 13.00
C GLU A 99 -24.60 -5.48 12.13
N GLY A 100 -24.77 -5.51 10.81
CA GLY A 100 -23.73 -5.14 9.85
C GLY A 100 -22.52 -6.09 9.84
N THR A 101 -22.69 -7.34 10.30
CA THR A 101 -21.64 -8.36 10.29
C THR A 101 -22.01 -9.48 9.33
N VAL A 102 -20.99 -10.12 8.74
CA VAL A 102 -21.16 -11.20 7.77
C VAL A 102 -20.59 -12.51 8.32
N PRO A 103 -21.26 -13.65 8.10
CA PRO A 103 -20.69 -14.95 8.45
C PRO A 103 -19.55 -15.32 7.49
N LEU A 104 -18.51 -15.95 8.01
CA LEU A 104 -17.49 -16.61 7.19
C LEU A 104 -18.07 -17.89 6.57
N PRO A 105 -17.46 -18.42 5.49
CA PRO A 105 -17.79 -19.74 4.95
C PRO A 105 -17.86 -20.80 6.05
N GLY A 106 -18.89 -21.66 6.00
CA GLY A 106 -19.18 -22.64 7.05
C GLY A 106 -19.88 -22.10 8.31
N GLY A 107 -20.15 -20.79 8.42
CA GLY A 107 -21.03 -20.19 9.43
C GLY A 107 -20.53 -20.17 10.87
N ARG A 108 -19.33 -20.73 11.14
CA ARG A 108 -18.76 -20.84 12.49
C ARG A 108 -18.33 -19.48 13.06
N PHE A 109 -17.78 -18.61 12.22
CA PHE A 109 -17.29 -17.29 12.61
C PHE A 109 -18.09 -16.19 11.90
N ARG A 110 -18.16 -15.00 12.50
CA ARG A 110 -18.69 -13.79 11.88
C ARG A 110 -17.96 -12.56 12.40
N GLY A 111 -17.87 -11.54 11.57
CA GLY A 111 -17.30 -10.26 11.94
C GLY A 111 -17.79 -9.14 11.03
N PRO A 112 -17.49 -7.87 11.36
CA PRO A 112 -17.68 -6.79 10.42
C PRO A 112 -16.77 -6.99 9.21
N GLN A 113 -17.30 -6.77 8.01
CA GLN A 113 -16.66 -7.12 6.74
C GLN A 113 -15.22 -6.58 6.59
N GLY A 114 -14.97 -5.34 7.04
CA GLY A 114 -13.66 -4.69 6.89
C GLY A 114 -12.55 -5.40 7.66
N TYR A 115 -12.85 -5.88 8.88
CA TYR A 115 -11.89 -6.67 9.67
C TYR A 115 -11.66 -8.06 9.06
N ILE A 116 -12.66 -8.66 8.43
CA ILE A 116 -12.48 -9.95 7.76
C ILE A 116 -11.56 -9.79 6.55
N ILE A 117 -11.88 -8.86 5.65
CA ILE A 117 -11.09 -8.56 4.45
C ILE A 117 -9.66 -8.19 4.87
N GLY A 118 -9.54 -7.26 5.80
CA GLY A 118 -8.26 -6.75 6.26
C GLY A 118 -7.40 -7.79 6.98
N GLY A 119 -8.03 -8.63 7.80
CA GLY A 119 -7.36 -9.73 8.51
C GLY A 119 -6.86 -10.81 7.56
N PHE A 120 -7.60 -11.15 6.50
CA PHE A 120 -7.10 -12.06 5.46
C PHE A 120 -5.94 -11.45 4.67
N GLY A 121 -6.02 -10.16 4.31
CA GLY A 121 -4.88 -9.46 3.71
C GLY A 121 -3.64 -9.56 4.61
N ALA A 122 -3.79 -9.31 5.92
CA ALA A 122 -2.66 -9.37 6.85
C ALA A 122 -2.11 -10.80 7.00
N LEU A 123 -2.98 -11.81 7.02
CA LEU A 123 -2.58 -13.21 7.04
C LEU A 123 -1.75 -13.57 5.80
N PHE A 124 -2.24 -13.22 4.60
CA PHE A 124 -1.53 -13.53 3.38
C PHE A 124 -0.23 -12.75 3.27
N PHE A 125 -0.17 -11.50 3.73
CA PHE A 125 1.07 -10.73 3.79
C PHE A 125 2.14 -11.46 4.62
N LEU A 126 1.79 -11.94 5.82
CA LEU A 126 2.73 -12.67 6.65
C LEU A 126 3.17 -14.00 6.02
N LEU A 127 2.26 -14.70 5.31
CA LEU A 127 2.61 -15.91 4.57
C LEU A 127 3.53 -15.62 3.38
N PHE A 128 3.26 -14.55 2.63
CA PHE A 128 4.12 -14.10 1.54
C PHE A 128 5.46 -13.60 2.06
N GLY A 129 5.54 -13.03 3.27
CA GLY A 129 6.82 -12.66 3.89
C GLY A 129 7.69 -13.88 4.21
N LEU A 130 7.08 -14.99 4.63
CA LEU A 130 7.81 -16.26 4.78
C LEU A 130 8.29 -16.81 3.42
N LEU A 131 7.45 -16.67 2.38
CA LEU A 131 7.83 -17.06 1.02
C LEU A 131 8.94 -16.16 0.45
N ASP A 132 8.89 -14.88 0.76
CA ASP A 132 9.87 -13.87 0.38
C ASP A 132 11.23 -14.16 1.03
N GLN A 133 11.26 -14.47 2.33
CA GLN A 133 12.49 -14.89 2.98
C GLN A 133 13.09 -16.17 2.38
N TRP A 134 12.22 -17.13 2.09
CA TRP A 134 12.65 -18.36 1.42
C TRP A 134 13.19 -18.09 0.01
N TRP A 135 12.53 -17.20 -0.74
CA TRP A 135 12.96 -16.77 -2.06
C TRP A 135 14.33 -16.12 -2.02
N HIS A 136 14.53 -15.17 -1.09
CA HIS A 136 15.82 -14.52 -0.91
C HIS A 136 16.92 -15.50 -0.52
N THR A 137 16.63 -16.51 0.31
CA THR A 137 17.61 -17.57 0.63
C THR A 137 18.12 -18.31 -0.61
N LEU A 138 17.30 -18.41 -1.67
CA LEU A 138 17.64 -19.11 -2.90
C LEU A 138 18.26 -18.21 -3.97
N TYR A 139 17.74 -17.00 -4.17
CA TYR A 139 17.99 -16.23 -5.40
C TYR A 139 18.80 -14.95 -5.23
N GLY A 140 18.89 -14.37 -4.04
CA GLY A 140 19.41 -13.02 -3.88
C GLY A 140 18.40 -12.12 -3.19
N PHE A 141 18.87 -11.02 -2.60
CA PHE A 141 17.99 -9.85 -2.43
C PHE A 141 17.63 -9.30 -3.81
N ASP A 142 16.34 -9.01 -4.01
CA ASP A 142 15.87 -8.55 -5.32
C ASP A 142 16.37 -7.13 -5.59
N VAL A 143 16.88 -6.89 -6.79
CA VAL A 143 17.21 -5.53 -7.28
C VAL A 143 15.97 -4.77 -7.79
N THR A 144 14.81 -5.44 -7.85
CA THR A 144 13.54 -4.84 -8.32
C THR A 144 12.37 -5.30 -7.48
N LEU A 145 11.33 -4.47 -7.36
CA LEU A 145 10.09 -4.74 -6.62
C LEU A 145 9.19 -5.86 -7.19
N VAL A 146 9.57 -6.54 -8.27
CA VAL A 146 8.64 -7.34 -9.10
C VAL A 146 8.85 -8.86 -8.99
N SER A 147 9.48 -9.35 -7.92
CA SER A 147 9.52 -10.80 -7.69
C SER A 147 8.13 -11.34 -7.28
N PRO A 148 7.82 -12.63 -7.55
CA PRO A 148 6.52 -13.20 -7.21
C PRO A 148 6.10 -13.02 -5.73
N PRO A 149 6.99 -13.20 -4.73
CA PRO A 149 6.64 -12.93 -3.33
C PRO A 149 6.34 -11.45 -3.06
N HIS A 150 7.13 -10.51 -3.60
CA HIS A 150 6.88 -9.07 -3.48
C HIS A 150 5.51 -8.65 -4.01
N VAL A 151 5.10 -9.16 -5.19
CA VAL A 151 3.75 -8.91 -5.72
C VAL A 151 2.67 -9.44 -4.76
N GLY A 152 2.89 -10.61 -4.18
CA GLY A 152 2.01 -11.18 -3.14
C GLY A 152 1.93 -10.30 -1.88
N LEU A 153 3.07 -9.80 -1.40
CA LEU A 153 3.16 -8.84 -0.29
C LEU A 153 2.38 -7.56 -0.59
N ILE A 154 2.67 -6.91 -1.72
CA ILE A 154 2.05 -5.65 -2.15
C ILE A 154 0.52 -5.79 -2.24
N LEU A 155 0.03 -6.83 -2.91
CA LEU A 155 -1.42 -7.04 -3.03
C LEU A 155 -2.07 -7.32 -1.67
N SER A 156 -1.40 -8.09 -0.82
CA SER A 156 -1.92 -8.47 0.50
C SER A 156 -2.04 -7.27 1.43
N ILE A 157 -1.03 -6.39 1.48
CA ILE A 157 -1.09 -5.18 2.31
C ILE A 157 -2.09 -4.16 1.75
N MET A 158 -2.25 -4.04 0.43
CA MET A 158 -3.34 -3.24 -0.17
C MET A 158 -4.72 -3.72 0.30
N VAL A 159 -4.94 -5.05 0.34
CA VAL A 159 -6.18 -5.64 0.87
C VAL A 159 -6.34 -5.34 2.37
N THR A 160 -5.26 -5.41 3.15
CA THR A 160 -5.26 -5.02 4.58
C THR A 160 -5.71 -3.57 4.77
N MET A 161 -5.09 -2.63 4.04
CA MET A 161 -5.39 -1.21 4.11
C MET A 161 -6.83 -0.89 3.63
N ALA A 162 -7.28 -1.51 2.55
CA ALA A 162 -8.66 -1.38 2.06
C ALA A 162 -9.69 -1.96 3.07
N GLY A 163 -9.34 -3.05 3.76
CA GLY A 163 -10.11 -3.61 4.86
C GLY A 163 -10.24 -2.64 6.04
N CYS A 164 -9.16 -1.93 6.38
CA CYS A 164 -9.15 -0.91 7.42
C CYS A 164 -10.09 0.26 7.08
N LEU A 165 -9.97 0.81 5.86
CA LEU A 165 -10.88 1.84 5.36
C LEU A 165 -12.34 1.38 5.42
N SER A 166 -12.60 0.13 5.02
CA SER A 166 -13.94 -0.46 5.06
C SER A 166 -14.49 -0.62 6.49
N ALA A 167 -13.63 -0.97 7.46
CA ALA A 167 -14.00 -1.06 8.87
C ALA A 167 -14.35 0.33 9.43
N LEU A 168 -13.56 1.36 9.12
CA LEU A 168 -13.80 2.73 9.57
C LEU A 168 -15.03 3.35 8.91
N ALA A 169 -15.26 3.09 7.62
CA ALA A 169 -16.48 3.50 6.92
C ALA A 169 -17.74 2.89 7.54
N TRP A 170 -17.65 1.63 8.00
CA TRP A 170 -18.71 0.99 8.76
C TRP A 170 -18.97 1.72 10.08
N HIS A 171 -17.94 2.05 10.86
CA HIS A 171 -18.08 2.82 12.11
C HIS A 171 -18.68 4.22 11.89
N VAL A 172 -18.29 4.92 10.81
CA VAL A 172 -18.90 6.21 10.41
C VAL A 172 -20.41 6.07 10.17
N ARG A 173 -20.85 4.94 9.61
CA ARG A 173 -22.27 4.66 9.35
C ARG A 173 -23.02 4.27 10.63
N THR A 174 -22.40 3.48 11.51
CA THR A 174 -23.07 2.87 12.66
C THR A 174 -23.00 3.68 13.95
N ALA A 175 -22.28 4.80 13.99
CA ALA A 175 -22.28 5.73 15.12
C ALA A 175 -23.67 6.39 15.30
N ARG A 176 -24.55 5.73 16.08
CA ARG A 176 -25.97 6.08 16.27
C ARG A 176 -26.13 7.30 17.19
N GLY A 177 -26.03 8.50 16.63
CA GLY A 177 -26.27 9.75 17.37
C GLY A 177 -25.09 10.23 18.23
N GLU A 178 -24.04 9.41 18.38
CA GLU A 178 -22.78 9.79 19.02
C GLU A 178 -21.92 10.62 18.07
N VAL A 179 -22.16 11.93 18.07
CA VAL A 179 -21.42 12.89 17.25
C VAL A 179 -19.89 12.76 17.40
N PRO A 180 -19.31 12.61 18.61
CA PRO A 180 -17.87 12.44 18.78
C PRO A 180 -17.33 11.18 18.10
N GLN A 181 -17.96 10.02 18.32
CA GLN A 181 -17.53 8.76 17.72
C GLN A 181 -17.56 8.83 16.19
N ARG A 182 -18.64 9.41 15.63
CA ARG A 182 -18.77 9.61 14.18
C ARG A 182 -17.66 10.49 13.61
N ILE A 183 -17.25 11.54 14.33
CA ILE A 183 -16.14 12.42 13.91
C ILE A 183 -14.83 11.65 13.95
N VAL A 184 -14.53 10.94 15.04
CA VAL A 184 -13.29 10.16 15.18
C VAL A 184 -13.21 9.09 14.08
N SER A 185 -14.29 8.36 13.81
CA SER A 185 -14.31 7.37 12.72
C SER A 185 -14.18 8.02 11.33
N ALA A 186 -14.68 9.23 11.14
CA ALA A 186 -14.55 9.95 9.87
C ALA A 186 -13.11 10.43 9.63
N VAL A 187 -12.46 10.96 10.67
CA VAL A 187 -11.03 11.31 10.65
C VAL A 187 -10.20 10.05 10.40
N GLY A 188 -10.49 8.96 11.13
CA GLY A 188 -9.82 7.68 10.92
C GLY A 188 -9.99 7.14 9.50
N ALA A 189 -11.21 7.19 8.93
CA ALA A 189 -11.45 6.75 7.55
C ALA A 189 -10.68 7.61 6.52
N ALA A 190 -10.63 8.92 6.71
CA ALA A 190 -9.85 9.82 5.86
C ALA A 190 -8.35 9.52 5.97
N PHE A 191 -7.84 9.27 7.18
CA PHE A 191 -6.43 8.90 7.40
C PHE A 191 -6.09 7.52 6.80
N ALA A 192 -6.95 6.52 6.98
CA ALA A 192 -6.79 5.20 6.37
C ALA A 192 -6.74 5.27 4.84
N ALA A 193 -7.59 6.11 4.24
CA ALA A 193 -7.55 6.38 2.80
C ALA A 193 -6.24 7.08 2.39
N ALA A 194 -5.76 8.04 3.18
CA ALA A 194 -4.50 8.73 2.89
C ALA A 194 -3.31 7.76 2.91
N VAL A 195 -3.22 6.90 3.92
CA VAL A 195 -2.19 5.84 4.01
C VAL A 195 -2.28 4.86 2.83
N LEU A 196 -3.49 4.40 2.50
CA LEU A 196 -3.72 3.51 1.35
C LEU A 196 -3.24 4.13 0.04
N VAL A 197 -3.57 5.40 -0.21
CA VAL A 197 -3.20 6.09 -1.44
C VAL A 197 -1.70 6.35 -1.50
N ALA A 198 -1.09 6.76 -0.38
CA ALA A 198 0.36 6.97 -0.31
C ALA A 198 1.12 5.66 -0.59
N PHE A 199 0.65 4.52 -0.06
CA PHE A 199 1.22 3.21 -0.34
C PHE A 199 1.04 2.76 -1.80
N ILE A 200 -0.16 2.95 -2.37
CA ILE A 200 -0.49 2.45 -3.71
C ILE A 200 0.22 3.25 -4.81
N THR A 201 0.53 4.52 -4.58
CA THR A 201 1.04 5.42 -5.62
C THR A 201 2.34 4.91 -6.27
N PRO A 202 3.43 4.65 -5.52
CA PRO A 202 4.67 4.09 -6.10
C PRO A 202 4.44 2.80 -6.89
N THR A 203 3.67 1.87 -6.30
CA THR A 203 3.34 0.59 -6.94
C THR A 203 2.66 0.79 -8.30
N LEU A 204 1.71 1.72 -8.39
CA LEU A 204 0.99 1.97 -9.64
C LEU A 204 1.84 2.76 -10.63
N THR A 205 2.66 3.71 -10.18
CA THR A 205 3.53 4.49 -11.07
C THR A 205 4.59 3.63 -11.73
N ASP A 206 5.06 2.58 -11.06
CA ASP A 206 6.09 1.66 -11.58
C ASP A 206 5.52 0.48 -12.37
N LEU A 207 4.19 0.34 -12.43
CA LEU A 207 3.53 -0.80 -13.07
C LEU A 207 3.74 -0.87 -14.60
N LEU A 208 3.87 0.29 -15.25
CA LEU A 208 4.00 0.40 -16.71
C LEU A 208 5.16 1.34 -17.06
N PRO A 209 5.68 1.26 -18.31
CA PRO A 209 6.66 2.22 -18.79
C PRO A 209 6.20 3.66 -18.58
N TRP A 210 7.13 4.50 -18.13
CA TRP A 210 6.85 5.90 -17.79
C TRP A 210 6.22 6.69 -18.93
N VAL A 211 6.62 6.40 -20.17
CA VAL A 211 6.06 7.00 -21.39
C VAL A 211 5.30 5.97 -22.20
N LEU A 212 3.99 6.17 -22.36
CA LEU A 212 3.12 5.38 -23.19
C LEU A 212 2.92 6.04 -24.54
N LEU A 213 2.94 5.24 -25.61
CA LEU A 213 2.70 5.68 -26.99
C LEU A 213 3.59 6.86 -27.41
N GLY A 214 4.77 7.01 -26.79
CA GLY A 214 5.71 8.10 -27.02
C GLY A 214 5.23 9.50 -26.61
N ARG A 215 4.07 9.64 -25.96
CA ARG A 215 3.45 10.96 -25.71
C ARG A 215 2.76 11.11 -24.35
N ILE A 216 2.40 10.02 -23.67
CA ILE A 216 1.57 10.08 -22.46
C ILE A 216 2.37 9.60 -21.25
N SER A 217 2.37 10.38 -20.17
CA SER A 217 3.04 9.98 -18.92
C SER A 217 2.12 9.06 -18.15
N TRP A 218 2.57 7.81 -17.95
CA TRP A 218 1.85 6.84 -17.15
C TRP A 218 1.66 7.29 -15.70
N PRO A 219 2.71 7.77 -15.00
CA PRO A 219 2.52 8.29 -13.66
C PRO A 219 1.53 9.46 -13.57
N ASN A 220 1.47 10.32 -14.59
CA ASN A 220 0.46 11.39 -14.65
C ASN A 220 -0.95 10.83 -14.79
N ILE A 221 -1.16 9.75 -15.54
CA ILE A 221 -2.45 9.03 -15.58
C ILE A 221 -2.81 8.51 -14.20
N VAL A 222 -1.86 7.86 -13.52
CA VAL A 222 -2.06 7.29 -12.17
C VAL A 222 -2.49 8.40 -11.20
N ILE A 223 -1.75 9.51 -11.14
CA ILE A 223 -2.06 10.61 -10.21
C ILE A 223 -3.41 11.27 -10.57
N ALA A 224 -3.67 11.52 -11.86
CA ALA A 224 -4.92 12.12 -12.34
C ALA A 224 -6.15 11.24 -12.10
N ALA A 225 -6.00 9.92 -11.93
CA ALA A 225 -7.09 9.01 -11.61
C ALA A 225 -7.20 8.73 -10.11
N LEU A 226 -6.11 8.35 -9.45
CA LEU A 226 -6.09 7.82 -8.09
C LEU A 226 -6.53 8.85 -7.05
N TYR A 227 -6.02 10.08 -7.12
CA TYR A 227 -6.27 11.11 -6.11
C TYR A 227 -7.71 11.65 -6.15
N PRO A 228 -8.29 11.98 -7.33
CA PRO A 228 -9.71 12.31 -7.40
C PRO A 228 -10.63 11.17 -6.94
N ALA A 229 -10.29 9.91 -7.28
CA ALA A 229 -11.04 8.76 -6.80
C ALA A 229 -11.00 8.69 -5.27
N ALA A 230 -9.82 8.79 -4.65
CA ALA A 230 -9.66 8.74 -3.20
C ALA A 230 -10.38 9.89 -2.48
N LEU A 231 -10.24 11.11 -2.98
CA LEU A 231 -10.98 12.28 -2.48
C LEU A 231 -12.48 12.01 -2.46
N LEU A 232 -13.04 11.52 -3.57
CA LEU A 232 -14.49 11.31 -3.67
C LEU A 232 -14.97 10.04 -2.95
N VAL A 233 -14.11 9.03 -2.73
CA VAL A 233 -14.37 7.94 -1.78
C VAL A 233 -14.57 8.50 -0.38
N VAL A 234 -13.65 9.34 0.12
CA VAL A 234 -13.73 9.90 1.48
C VAL A 234 -14.94 10.84 1.61
N VAL A 235 -15.18 11.71 0.64
CA VAL A 235 -16.36 12.58 0.64
C VAL A 235 -17.65 11.76 0.67
N SER A 236 -17.73 10.67 -0.09
CA SER A 236 -18.87 9.77 -0.14
C SER A 236 -19.06 8.98 1.18
N ILE A 237 -17.97 8.58 1.84
CA ILE A 237 -18.01 7.91 3.15
C ILE A 237 -18.43 8.88 4.25
N VAL A 238 -17.79 10.04 4.35
CA VAL A 238 -17.98 10.98 5.46
C VAL A 238 -19.31 11.74 5.33
N ARG A 239 -19.66 12.18 4.11
CA ARG A 239 -20.86 12.98 3.78
C ARG A 239 -21.05 14.21 4.68
N ARG A 240 -19.97 14.91 4.99
CA ARG A 240 -19.98 16.20 5.69
C ARG A 240 -19.23 17.24 4.86
N ALA A 241 -19.44 18.51 5.17
CA ALA A 241 -18.63 19.59 4.61
C ALA A 241 -17.15 19.36 4.94
N TRP A 242 -16.28 19.76 4.02
CA TRP A 242 -14.83 19.73 4.19
C TRP A 242 -14.22 18.32 4.28
N ALA A 243 -14.91 17.30 3.77
CA ALA A 243 -14.42 15.92 3.83
C ALA A 243 -13.25 15.67 2.87
N GLY A 244 -13.26 16.30 1.68
CA GLY A 244 -12.15 16.21 0.74
C GLY A 244 -10.92 16.97 1.26
N THR A 245 -11.15 18.12 1.88
CA THR A 245 -10.13 18.95 2.54
C THR A 245 -9.52 18.22 3.73
N LEU A 246 -10.32 17.52 4.53
CA LEU A 246 -9.82 16.67 5.62
C LEU A 246 -8.90 15.56 5.09
N PHE A 247 -9.28 14.88 4.01
CA PHE A 247 -8.40 13.90 3.36
C PHE A 247 -7.08 14.54 2.92
N GLY A 248 -7.16 15.67 2.20
CA GLY A 248 -5.97 16.35 1.73
C GLY A 248 -5.07 16.87 2.86
N LEU A 249 -5.65 17.35 3.96
CA LEU A 249 -4.91 17.75 5.17
C LEU A 249 -4.15 16.57 5.77
N LEU A 250 -4.84 15.44 5.95
CA LEU A 250 -4.25 14.24 6.55
C LEU A 250 -3.20 13.60 5.64
N PHE A 251 -3.41 13.64 4.32
CA PHE A 251 -2.42 13.20 3.33
C PHE A 251 -1.17 14.07 3.37
N THR A 252 -1.32 15.40 3.29
CA THR A 252 -0.19 16.33 3.38
C THR A 252 0.53 16.21 4.72
N ALA A 253 -0.20 16.02 5.84
CA ALA A 253 0.42 15.81 7.14
C ALA A 253 1.22 14.49 7.21
N LEU A 254 0.71 13.41 6.62
CA LEU A 254 1.40 12.13 6.51
C LEU A 254 2.70 12.26 5.70
N ASP A 255 2.62 12.94 4.55
CA ASP A 255 3.74 13.18 3.66
C ASP A 255 4.85 14.03 4.30
N LEU A 256 4.47 15.12 4.99
CA LEU A 256 5.40 15.94 5.76
C LEU A 256 6.04 15.17 6.91
N LEU A 257 5.28 14.31 7.59
CA LEU A 257 5.78 13.48 8.69
C LEU A 257 6.87 12.51 8.19
N VAL A 258 6.59 11.81 7.10
CA VAL A 258 7.54 10.89 6.46
C VAL A 258 8.79 11.64 6.01
N THR A 259 8.62 12.76 5.32
CA THR A 259 9.72 13.63 4.86
C THR A 259 10.62 14.05 6.03
N ALA A 260 10.02 14.38 7.18
CA ALA A 260 10.76 14.85 8.34
C ALA A 260 11.52 13.74 9.09
N ILE A 261 10.98 12.51 9.15
CA ILE A 261 11.49 11.46 10.03
C ILE A 261 12.40 10.48 9.30
N ILE A 262 12.04 10.06 8.08
CA ILE A 262 12.69 8.94 7.39
C ILE A 262 14.21 9.14 7.20
N PRO A 263 14.71 10.30 6.70
CA PRO A 263 16.15 10.50 6.52
C PRO A 263 16.96 10.33 7.82
N GLY A 264 16.41 10.85 8.93
CA GLY A 264 17.07 10.78 10.23
C GLY A 264 17.16 9.34 10.74
N ILE A 265 16.03 8.63 10.76
CA ILE A 265 16.01 7.25 11.27
C ILE A 265 16.82 6.29 10.38
N THR A 266 16.87 6.50 9.06
CA THR A 266 17.73 5.71 8.15
C THR A 266 19.20 5.90 8.49
N ARG A 267 19.66 7.16 8.59
CA ARG A 267 21.05 7.48 8.91
C ARG A 267 21.46 6.96 10.29
N ASP A 268 20.63 7.23 11.30
CA ASP A 268 20.95 6.87 12.68
C ASP A 268 20.95 5.36 12.88
N TYR A 269 20.00 4.64 12.24
CA TYR A 269 19.99 3.18 12.29
C TYR A 269 21.18 2.58 11.55
N ALA A 270 21.52 3.06 10.35
CA ALA A 270 22.69 2.60 9.62
C ALA A 270 23.98 2.74 10.45
N ALA A 271 24.19 3.92 11.04
CA ALA A 271 25.31 4.17 11.93
C ALA A 271 25.30 3.26 13.16
N SER A 272 24.13 2.96 13.73
CA SER A 272 24.01 2.11 14.93
C SER A 272 24.44 0.66 14.71
N ILE A 273 24.39 0.18 13.47
CA ILE A 273 24.80 -1.19 13.08
C ILE A 273 26.11 -1.21 12.27
N GLY A 274 26.86 -0.10 12.24
CA GLY A 274 28.16 -0.03 11.58
C GLY A 274 28.10 0.05 10.04
N LEU A 275 26.95 0.43 9.48
CA LEU A 275 26.79 0.69 8.05
C LEU A 275 26.94 2.18 7.73
N PHE A 276 27.22 2.46 6.46
CA PHE A 276 27.36 3.81 5.93
C PHE A 276 26.24 4.12 4.93
N MET A 277 25.93 5.41 4.80
CA MET A 277 25.09 5.91 3.72
C MET A 277 25.89 5.90 2.42
N ARG A 278 25.26 5.54 1.31
CA ARG A 278 25.88 5.55 -0.02
C ARG A 278 26.30 6.97 -0.42
N ASP A 279 27.40 7.07 -1.16
CA ASP A 279 27.91 8.35 -1.68
C ASP A 279 26.93 9.02 -2.65
N THR A 280 26.00 8.25 -3.22
CA THR A 280 24.97 8.70 -4.16
C THR A 280 23.68 9.18 -3.48
N THR A 281 23.66 9.28 -2.15
CA THR A 281 22.46 9.72 -1.41
C THR A 281 22.10 11.17 -1.75
N SER A 282 20.87 11.37 -2.25
CA SER A 282 20.37 12.70 -2.61
C SER A 282 19.89 13.52 -1.41
N GLY A 283 19.59 12.84 -0.30
CA GLY A 283 18.93 13.44 0.87
C GLY A 283 17.41 13.65 0.69
N GLU A 284 16.87 13.33 -0.48
CA GLU A 284 15.44 13.35 -0.76
C GLU A 284 14.79 12.03 -0.34
N VAL A 285 13.54 12.09 0.13
CA VAL A 285 12.78 10.88 0.48
C VAL A 285 12.06 10.36 -0.75
N VAL A 286 12.23 9.07 -1.05
CA VAL A 286 11.72 8.45 -2.27
C VAL A 286 10.21 8.60 -2.38
N ILE A 287 9.45 8.17 -1.37
CA ILE A 287 7.97 8.14 -1.43
C ILE A 287 7.36 9.55 -1.57
N PRO A 288 7.74 10.58 -0.79
CA PRO A 288 7.34 11.96 -1.02
C PRO A 288 7.63 12.49 -2.43
N GLY A 289 8.73 12.08 -3.06
CA GLY A 289 9.05 12.44 -4.44
C GLY A 289 8.11 11.82 -5.49
N LEU A 290 7.34 10.79 -5.11
CA LEU A 290 6.42 10.07 -5.99
C LEU A 290 4.94 10.49 -5.83
N VAL A 291 4.61 11.23 -4.78
CA VAL A 291 3.23 11.64 -4.45
C VAL A 291 3.03 13.15 -4.61
N PRO A 292 1.82 13.63 -4.93
CA PRO A 292 1.55 15.05 -5.13
C PRO A 292 1.49 15.83 -3.82
N THR A 293 2.08 17.03 -3.84
CA THR A 293 2.15 17.92 -2.67
C THR A 293 0.81 18.62 -2.44
N TYR A 294 0.09 18.99 -3.51
CA TYR A 294 -1.07 19.89 -3.44
C TYR A 294 -2.41 19.18 -3.21
N VAL A 295 -2.43 18.01 -2.56
CA VAL A 295 -3.67 17.25 -2.29
C VAL A 295 -4.62 18.02 -1.37
N LEU A 296 -4.10 18.78 -0.41
CA LEU A 296 -4.92 19.67 0.43
C LEU A 296 -5.71 20.68 -0.41
N LEU A 297 -5.06 21.34 -1.37
CA LEU A 297 -5.71 22.29 -2.27
C LEU A 297 -6.75 21.59 -3.17
N ALA A 298 -6.40 20.43 -3.74
CA ALA A 298 -7.33 19.63 -4.53
C ALA A 298 -8.58 19.24 -3.72
N GLY A 299 -8.41 18.88 -2.44
CA GLY A 299 -9.50 18.61 -1.51
C GLY A 299 -10.40 19.82 -1.24
N ALA A 300 -9.81 20.99 -1.06
CA ALA A 300 -10.55 22.25 -0.91
C ALA A 300 -11.36 22.59 -2.18
N ILE A 301 -10.77 22.42 -3.37
CA ILE A 301 -11.44 22.63 -4.66
C ILE A 301 -12.66 21.70 -4.77
N VAL A 302 -12.50 20.41 -4.45
CA VAL A 302 -13.60 19.44 -4.45
C VAL A 302 -14.74 19.89 -3.53
N ASP A 303 -14.44 20.23 -2.28
CA ASP A 303 -15.48 20.62 -1.33
C ASP A 303 -16.21 21.90 -1.75
N LEU A 304 -15.49 22.89 -2.28
CA LEU A 304 -16.05 24.14 -2.78
C LEU A 304 -16.94 23.92 -4.02
N LEU A 305 -16.53 23.06 -4.96
CA LEU A 305 -17.34 22.71 -6.13
C LEU A 305 -18.61 21.93 -5.73
N LEU A 306 -18.50 20.99 -4.79
CA LEU A 306 -19.66 20.26 -4.27
C LEU A 306 -20.61 21.18 -3.47
N ALA A 307 -20.08 22.18 -2.76
CA ALA A 307 -20.90 23.16 -2.06
C ALA A 307 -21.60 24.13 -3.03
N SER A 308 -20.88 24.69 -3.99
CA SER A 308 -21.42 25.61 -4.99
C SER A 308 -22.40 24.92 -5.93
N GLY A 309 -22.07 23.73 -6.45
CA GLY A 309 -22.97 22.95 -7.29
C GLY A 309 -24.29 22.60 -6.58
N ARG A 310 -24.25 22.29 -5.27
CA ARG A 310 -25.48 22.11 -4.48
C ARG A 310 -26.31 23.38 -4.36
N ARG A 311 -25.67 24.54 -4.15
CA ARG A 311 -26.37 25.84 -4.12
C ARG A 311 -26.98 26.21 -5.48
N MET A 312 -26.32 25.83 -6.56
CA MET A 312 -26.78 26.05 -7.94
C MET A 312 -27.75 24.95 -8.45
N GLY A 313 -28.12 23.98 -7.62
CA GLY A 313 -29.07 22.92 -7.99
C GLY A 313 -28.53 21.86 -8.96
N TRP A 314 -27.20 21.72 -9.10
CA TRP A 314 -26.60 20.73 -9.99
C TRP A 314 -26.86 19.30 -9.51
N ARG A 315 -27.09 18.40 -10.48
CA ARG A 315 -27.28 16.97 -10.21
C ARG A 315 -25.96 16.35 -9.73
N ILE A 316 -26.07 15.35 -8.86
CA ILE A 316 -24.88 14.67 -8.31
C ILE A 316 -24.01 14.02 -9.40
N GLY A 317 -24.64 13.51 -10.45
CA GLY A 317 -23.97 12.94 -11.63
C GLY A 317 -23.24 13.96 -12.51
N ILE A 318 -23.34 15.26 -12.20
CA ILE A 318 -22.60 16.33 -12.89
C ILE A 318 -21.53 16.89 -11.95
N VAL A 319 -21.94 17.31 -10.75
CA VAL A 319 -21.03 18.00 -9.82
C VAL A 319 -19.88 17.09 -9.32
N VAL A 320 -20.12 15.79 -9.18
CA VAL A 320 -19.08 14.83 -8.73
C VAL A 320 -18.00 14.64 -9.80
N PRO A 321 -18.34 14.31 -11.08
CA PRO A 321 -17.35 14.29 -12.15
C PRO A 321 -16.62 15.63 -12.33
N VAL A 322 -17.33 16.77 -12.27
CA VAL A 322 -16.69 18.09 -12.40
C VAL A 322 -15.70 18.34 -11.26
N ALA A 323 -16.03 17.98 -10.02
CA ALA A 323 -15.12 18.09 -8.89
C ALA A 323 -13.87 17.20 -9.07
N GLY A 324 -14.05 15.97 -9.55
CA GLY A 324 -12.93 15.07 -9.85
C GLY A 324 -12.03 15.59 -10.98
N ALA A 325 -12.62 16.13 -12.05
CA ALA A 325 -11.91 16.76 -13.16
C ALA A 325 -11.07 17.95 -12.70
N ALA A 326 -11.67 18.82 -11.88
CA ALA A 326 -10.99 20.00 -11.34
C ALA A 326 -9.84 19.63 -10.39
N ALA A 327 -10.02 18.59 -9.57
CA ALA A 327 -8.96 18.07 -8.70
C ALA A 327 -7.76 17.55 -9.52
N ALA A 328 -8.02 16.70 -10.52
CA ALA A 328 -6.97 16.18 -11.40
C ALA A 328 -6.23 17.30 -12.14
N LEU A 329 -6.98 18.26 -12.70
CA LEU A 329 -6.41 19.39 -13.40
C LEU A 329 -5.55 20.24 -12.47
N ALA A 330 -6.03 20.56 -11.26
CA ALA A 330 -5.26 21.33 -10.29
C ALA A 330 -3.95 20.64 -9.92
N LEU A 331 -4.00 19.34 -9.60
CA LEU A 331 -2.81 18.57 -9.25
C LEU A 331 -1.78 18.51 -10.38
N ARG A 332 -2.22 18.45 -11.65
CA ARG A 332 -1.30 18.38 -12.79
C ARG A 332 -0.82 19.74 -13.28
N LEU A 333 -1.60 20.81 -13.11
CA LEU A 333 -1.13 22.17 -13.40
C LEU A 333 -0.08 22.65 -12.40
N LEU A 334 -0.20 22.26 -11.14
CA LEU A 334 0.74 22.67 -10.08
C LEU A 334 2.02 21.83 -10.09
N GLU A 335 1.92 20.57 -10.50
CA GLU A 335 3.04 19.62 -10.52
C GLU A 335 3.07 18.84 -11.84
N PRO A 336 3.32 19.51 -12.98
CA PRO A 336 3.28 18.86 -14.30
C PRO A 336 4.36 17.78 -14.45
N ASN A 337 5.48 17.93 -13.75
CA ASN A 337 6.66 17.07 -13.83
C ASN A 337 6.71 15.99 -12.75
N LEU A 338 5.67 15.83 -11.93
CA LEU A 338 5.61 14.83 -10.87
C LEU A 338 5.08 13.49 -11.41
N PRO A 339 5.57 12.32 -10.97
CA PRO A 339 6.63 12.09 -9.98
C PRO A 339 7.99 12.61 -10.44
N LEU A 340 8.77 13.10 -9.47
CA LEU A 340 10.13 13.56 -9.76
C LEU A 340 10.95 12.35 -10.18
N TYR A 341 11.66 12.48 -11.29
CA TYR A 341 12.73 11.54 -11.60
C TYR A 341 13.77 11.66 -10.50
N GLN A 342 14.03 10.57 -9.78
CA GLN A 342 15.16 10.53 -8.86
C GLN A 342 16.44 10.83 -9.64
N PRO A 343 17.21 11.88 -9.27
CA PRO A 343 18.47 12.17 -9.93
C PRO A 343 19.40 10.98 -9.76
N SER A 344 19.83 10.38 -10.87
CA SER A 344 20.92 9.42 -10.87
C SER A 344 22.22 10.22 -10.97
N PRO A 345 23.10 10.22 -9.95
CA PRO A 345 24.40 10.87 -10.06
C PRO A 345 25.31 10.18 -11.10
N LEU A 346 24.90 9.03 -11.63
CA LEU A 346 25.55 8.34 -12.75
C LEU A 346 25.09 8.86 -14.11
N ASP A 347 24.02 9.66 -14.18
CA ASP A 347 23.53 10.18 -15.46
C ASP A 347 24.36 11.40 -15.89
N PRO A 348 24.96 11.38 -17.09
CA PRO A 348 25.57 12.58 -17.67
C PRO A 348 24.57 13.74 -17.74
N ALA A 349 25.05 14.97 -17.56
CA ALA A 349 24.22 16.17 -17.55
C ALA A 349 23.34 16.30 -18.81
N GLU A 350 23.84 15.85 -19.96
CA GLU A 350 23.10 15.81 -21.23
C GLU A 350 21.90 14.85 -21.17
N ILE A 351 22.04 13.67 -20.55
CA ILE A 351 20.94 12.72 -20.33
C ILE A 351 19.90 13.29 -19.37
N ALA A 352 20.34 13.97 -18.30
CA ALA A 352 19.43 14.64 -17.37
C ALA A 352 18.63 15.76 -18.06
N THR A 353 19.26 16.50 -18.98
CA THR A 353 18.62 17.58 -19.75
C THR A 353 17.61 17.02 -20.76
N LEU A 354 17.99 16.00 -21.54
CA LEU A 354 17.10 15.30 -22.48
C LEU A 354 15.89 14.67 -21.77
N ARG A 355 16.12 14.07 -20.59
CA ARG A 355 15.05 13.52 -19.75
C ARG A 355 14.08 14.61 -19.31
N THR A 356 14.60 15.76 -18.90
CA THR A 356 13.78 16.93 -18.50
C THR A 356 12.91 17.44 -19.66
N GLU A 357 13.48 17.54 -20.87
CA GLU A 357 12.75 17.95 -22.07
C GLU A 357 11.67 16.92 -22.47
N LEU A 358 12.00 15.62 -22.43
CA LEU A 358 11.05 14.54 -22.71
C LEU A 358 9.92 14.53 -21.69
N SER A 359 10.24 14.67 -20.40
CA SER A 359 9.26 14.78 -19.32
C SER A 359 8.32 15.98 -19.51
N ALA A 360 8.85 17.14 -19.90
CA ALA A 360 8.03 18.35 -20.15
C ALA A 360 7.08 18.18 -21.36
N ALA A 361 7.54 17.57 -22.45
CA ALA A 361 6.72 17.31 -23.64
C ALA A 361 5.60 16.30 -23.37
N VAL A 362 5.92 15.24 -22.62
CA VAL A 362 4.97 14.19 -22.23
C VAL A 362 3.99 14.69 -21.16
N ALA A 363 4.43 15.54 -20.23
CA ALA A 363 3.58 16.18 -19.23
C ALA A 363 2.49 17.04 -19.88
N THR A 364 2.86 17.85 -20.87
CA THR A 364 1.90 18.74 -21.58
C THR A 364 0.79 17.95 -22.27
N SER A 365 1.12 16.84 -22.92
CA SER A 365 0.14 15.97 -23.58
C SER A 365 -0.79 15.28 -22.57
N SER A 366 -0.28 14.98 -21.37
CA SER A 366 -1.03 14.34 -20.30
C SER A 366 -2.03 15.29 -19.62
N LEU A 367 -1.77 16.61 -19.63
CA LEU A 367 -2.67 17.63 -19.07
C LEU A 367 -4.04 17.64 -19.74
N ILE A 368 -4.13 17.31 -21.03
CA ILE A 368 -5.40 17.25 -21.76
C ILE A 368 -6.28 16.09 -21.25
N LEU A 369 -5.65 14.97 -20.87
CA LEU A 369 -6.35 13.78 -20.39
C LEU A 369 -6.73 13.87 -18.90
N ALA A 370 -5.99 14.64 -18.11
CA ALA A 370 -6.17 14.71 -16.67
C ALA A 370 -7.61 15.04 -16.22
N PRO A 371 -8.33 16.04 -16.79
CA PRO A 371 -9.72 16.32 -16.42
C PRO A 371 -10.67 15.16 -16.74
N LEU A 372 -10.47 14.47 -17.87
CA LEU A 372 -11.32 13.35 -18.29
C LEU A 372 -11.14 12.14 -17.37
N LEU A 373 -9.88 11.82 -17.06
CA LEU A 373 -9.53 10.77 -16.10
C LEU A 373 -10.05 11.11 -14.71
N GLY A 374 -9.85 12.34 -14.24
CA GLY A 374 -10.34 12.82 -12.96
C GLY A 374 -11.86 12.79 -12.85
N ALA A 375 -12.58 13.10 -13.92
CA ALA A 375 -14.04 13.00 -13.96
C ALA A 375 -14.53 11.56 -13.77
N GLY A 376 -13.98 10.63 -14.56
CA GLY A 376 -14.34 9.21 -14.50
C GLY A 376 -13.94 8.57 -13.18
N ALA A 377 -12.70 8.80 -12.75
CA ALA A 377 -12.16 8.24 -11.51
C ALA A 377 -12.83 8.84 -10.26
N GLY A 378 -13.12 10.14 -10.28
CA GLY A 378 -13.91 10.79 -9.24
C GLY A 378 -15.31 10.19 -9.10
N TRP A 379 -16.01 10.00 -10.22
CA TRP A 379 -17.32 9.33 -10.22
C TRP A 379 -17.23 7.90 -9.69
N PHE A 380 -16.25 7.13 -10.14
CA PHE A 380 -15.97 5.79 -9.64
C PHE A 380 -15.72 5.79 -8.13
N GLY A 381 -14.86 6.69 -7.64
CA GLY A 381 -14.55 6.84 -6.22
C GLY A 381 -15.78 7.18 -5.37
N TRP A 382 -16.64 8.07 -5.87
CA TRP A 382 -17.91 8.37 -5.22
C TRP A 382 -18.80 7.13 -5.07
N LEU A 383 -18.96 6.35 -6.15
CA LEU A 383 -19.74 5.10 -6.14
C LEU A 383 -19.12 4.05 -5.21
N LEU A 384 -17.79 3.91 -5.25
CA LEU A 384 -17.05 3.00 -4.39
C LEU A 384 -17.25 3.35 -2.91
N GLY A 385 -17.22 4.64 -2.55
CA GLY A 385 -17.52 5.10 -1.20
C GLY A 385 -18.95 4.75 -0.74
N ILE A 386 -19.93 4.75 -1.66
CA ILE A 386 -21.30 4.28 -1.38
C ILE A 386 -21.30 2.78 -1.08
N VAL A 387 -20.58 1.97 -1.87
CA VAL A 387 -20.50 0.51 -1.69
C VAL A 387 -19.79 0.16 -0.38
N ILE A 388 -18.62 0.74 -0.14
CA ILE A 388 -17.80 0.51 1.06
C ILE A 388 -18.61 0.87 2.33
N LYS A 389 -19.24 2.05 2.35
CA LYS A 389 -20.11 2.45 3.45
C LYS A 389 -21.40 1.64 3.49
N GLY A 390 -21.90 1.18 2.36
CA GLY A 390 -23.22 0.58 2.14
C GLY A 390 -23.34 -0.90 2.49
N GLY A 391 -22.26 -1.58 2.90
CA GLY A 391 -22.23 -3.02 3.19
C GLY A 391 -23.25 -3.48 4.25
N ALA A 392 -24.48 -3.69 3.79
CA ALA A 392 -25.63 -4.43 4.31
C ALA A 392 -26.90 -4.05 3.50
N ALA A 393 -26.84 -3.98 2.18
CA ALA A 393 -28.04 -3.86 1.35
C ALA A 393 -28.51 -5.25 0.92
N ARG A 394 -29.45 -5.80 1.71
CA ARG A 394 -30.16 -7.09 1.58
C ARG A 394 -29.28 -8.36 1.66
N PRO A 395 -29.78 -9.43 2.32
CA PRO A 395 -29.20 -10.75 2.12
C PRO A 395 -29.29 -11.07 0.63
N LEU A 396 -28.14 -11.21 -0.03
CA LEU A 396 -28.10 -11.87 -1.34
C LEU A 396 -28.73 -13.26 -1.15
N PRO A 397 -29.48 -13.77 -2.14
CA PRO A 397 -29.91 -15.17 -2.12
C PRO A 397 -28.69 -16.04 -1.85
N VAL A 398 -28.87 -17.10 -1.06
CA VAL A 398 -27.82 -18.05 -0.70
C VAL A 398 -27.12 -18.49 -1.98
N VAL A 399 -25.97 -17.87 -2.27
CA VAL A 399 -25.07 -18.35 -3.31
C VAL A 399 -24.62 -19.71 -2.78
N PRO A 400 -24.74 -20.80 -3.57
CA PRO A 400 -24.26 -22.11 -3.14
C PRO A 400 -22.83 -21.95 -2.63
N GLN A 401 -22.55 -22.51 -1.46
CA GLN A 401 -21.20 -22.44 -0.91
C GLN A 401 -20.23 -22.89 -2.01
N PRO A 402 -19.13 -22.14 -2.27
CA PRO A 402 -18.10 -22.66 -3.14
C PRO A 402 -17.72 -24.02 -2.55
N GLN A 403 -17.85 -25.06 -3.38
CA GLN A 403 -17.55 -26.41 -2.93
C GLN A 403 -16.14 -26.39 -2.36
N PRO A 404 -15.85 -27.11 -1.25
CA PRO A 404 -14.51 -27.14 -0.67
C PRO A 404 -13.44 -27.55 -1.69
N ALA A 405 -13.84 -28.24 -2.76
CA ALA A 405 -13.04 -28.52 -3.95
C ALA A 405 -12.51 -27.29 -4.69
N VAL A 406 -13.23 -26.16 -4.75
CA VAL A 406 -12.79 -24.95 -5.46
C VAL A 406 -11.79 -24.15 -4.61
N ALA A 407 -12.02 -24.03 -3.30
CA ALA A 407 -11.05 -23.40 -2.40
C ALA A 407 -9.78 -24.24 -2.24
N ALA A 408 -9.95 -25.57 -2.17
CA ALA A 408 -8.83 -26.51 -2.21
C ALA A 408 -8.13 -26.48 -3.57
N ALA A 409 -8.84 -26.37 -4.69
CA ALA A 409 -8.23 -26.25 -6.02
C ALA A 409 -7.47 -24.95 -6.21
N VAL A 410 -7.90 -23.83 -5.61
CA VAL A 410 -7.15 -22.57 -5.63
C VAL A 410 -5.91 -22.65 -4.74
N ALA A 411 -6.03 -23.23 -3.54
CA ALA A 411 -4.87 -23.46 -2.66
C ALA A 411 -3.87 -24.46 -3.27
N VAL A 412 -4.37 -25.53 -3.90
CA VAL A 412 -3.58 -26.53 -4.61
C VAL A 412 -3.01 -25.95 -5.90
N ALA A 413 -3.72 -25.09 -6.64
CA ALA A 413 -3.16 -24.40 -7.79
C ALA A 413 -2.06 -23.41 -7.39
N LEU A 414 -2.20 -22.71 -6.26
CA LEU A 414 -1.13 -21.87 -5.69
C LEU A 414 0.06 -22.70 -5.21
N LEU A 415 -0.16 -23.91 -4.69
CA LEU A 415 0.88 -24.88 -4.33
C LEU A 415 1.51 -25.58 -5.55
N LEU A 416 0.77 -25.80 -6.63
CA LEU A 416 1.22 -26.45 -7.88
C LEU A 416 1.83 -25.47 -8.89
N LEU A 417 1.64 -24.17 -8.69
CA LEU A 417 2.41 -23.11 -9.35
C LEU A 417 3.77 -22.89 -8.67
N ALA A 418 4.08 -23.60 -7.58
CA ALA A 418 5.46 -23.75 -7.14
C ALA A 418 6.23 -24.52 -8.23
N PRO A 419 7.29 -23.95 -8.84
CA PRO A 419 8.06 -24.66 -9.84
C PRO A 419 8.59 -25.97 -9.24
N GLY A 420 8.46 -27.06 -10.00
CA GLY A 420 8.92 -28.38 -9.59
C GLY A 420 10.39 -28.34 -9.19
N PHE A 421 10.66 -28.69 -7.94
CA PHE A 421 11.99 -28.74 -7.35
C PHE A 421 12.79 -29.91 -7.91
N ALA A 422 13.42 -29.72 -9.06
CA ALA A 422 14.63 -30.45 -9.42
C ALA A 422 15.82 -29.64 -8.90
N GLN A 423 16.20 -29.90 -7.64
CA GLN A 423 17.44 -29.42 -7.06
C GLN A 423 18.62 -30.13 -7.74
N ALA A 424 19.20 -29.51 -8.76
CA ALA A 424 20.54 -29.85 -9.20
C ALA A 424 21.53 -29.30 -8.16
N HIS A 425 21.74 -30.06 -7.07
CA HIS A 425 22.86 -29.83 -6.18
C HIS A 425 24.13 -30.24 -6.93
N ALA A 426 24.97 -29.27 -7.29
CA ALA A 426 26.38 -29.52 -7.50
C ALA A 426 27.06 -29.41 -6.13
N SER A 427 27.56 -30.53 -5.61
CA SER A 427 28.34 -30.59 -4.38
C SER A 427 29.80 -30.27 -4.75
N ASP A 428 30.22 -29.04 -4.46
CA ASP A 428 31.56 -28.63 -4.01
C ASP A 428 31.87 -27.17 -4.46
N PRO A 429 32.52 -26.34 -3.61
CA PRO A 429 32.92 -24.99 -3.98
C PRO A 429 33.96 -25.00 -5.11
N HIS A 430 33.58 -24.45 -6.26
CA HIS A 430 34.46 -24.32 -7.42
C HIS A 430 35.54 -23.25 -7.15
N HIS A 431 36.81 -23.66 -7.29
CA HIS A 431 37.98 -22.80 -7.25
C HIS A 431 38.78 -23.01 -8.53
N GLU A 432 39.24 -21.93 -9.14
CA GLU A 432 40.06 -21.91 -10.35
C GLU A 432 41.25 -20.97 -10.16
N THR A 433 42.42 -21.38 -10.61
CA THR A 433 43.60 -20.51 -10.63
C THR A 433 43.67 -19.79 -11.97
N ILE A 434 43.59 -18.46 -11.95
CA ILE A 434 43.69 -17.60 -13.13
C ILE A 434 44.99 -16.79 -13.13
N GLN A 435 45.43 -16.38 -14.33
CA GLN A 435 46.59 -15.50 -14.49
C GLN A 435 46.13 -14.05 -14.66
N ALA A 436 46.40 -13.18 -13.68
CA ALA A 436 46.08 -11.75 -13.70
C ALA A 436 47.37 -10.93 -13.88
N GLY A 437 47.75 -10.67 -15.14
CA GLY A 437 49.03 -10.03 -15.46
C GLY A 437 50.22 -10.89 -15.01
N PRO A 438 51.19 -10.35 -14.24
CA PRO A 438 52.35 -11.12 -13.77
C PRO A 438 52.05 -12.04 -12.58
N TYR A 439 50.81 -12.05 -12.04
CA TYR A 439 50.46 -12.78 -10.82
C TYR A 439 49.52 -13.96 -11.11
N ALA A 440 49.77 -15.09 -10.45
CA ALA A 440 48.82 -16.19 -10.34
C ALA A 440 47.84 -15.91 -9.19
N VAL A 441 46.54 -16.00 -9.44
CA VAL A 441 45.47 -15.67 -8.48
C VAL A 441 44.51 -16.85 -8.38
N LEU A 442 44.28 -17.36 -7.17
CA LEU A 442 43.20 -18.32 -6.92
C LEU A 442 41.88 -17.54 -6.80
N VAL A 443 40.91 -17.90 -7.63
CA VAL A 443 39.56 -17.32 -7.63
C VAL A 443 38.56 -18.45 -7.42
N GLY A 444 37.68 -18.30 -6.45
CA GLY A 444 36.68 -19.32 -6.16
C GLY A 444 35.61 -18.77 -5.26
N PHE A 445 34.54 -19.54 -5.10
CA PHE A 445 33.48 -19.19 -4.16
C PHE A 445 33.78 -19.81 -2.80
N SER A 446 33.68 -19.02 -1.74
CA SER A 446 33.83 -19.50 -0.36
C SER A 446 32.75 -20.53 0.02
N GLU A 447 31.56 -20.46 -0.60
CA GLU A 447 30.49 -21.45 -0.51
C GLU A 447 29.79 -21.63 -1.87
N TRP A 448 29.37 -22.87 -2.19
CA TRP A 448 28.62 -23.18 -3.41
C TRP A 448 27.35 -24.01 -3.11
N PRO A 449 26.20 -23.70 -3.74
CA PRO A 449 25.98 -22.57 -4.66
C PRO A 449 26.04 -21.22 -3.95
N PRO A 450 26.31 -20.11 -4.66
CA PRO A 450 26.32 -18.77 -4.08
C PRO A 450 24.97 -18.51 -3.41
N ARG A 451 25.00 -18.07 -2.15
CA ARG A 451 23.80 -17.69 -1.40
C ARG A 451 23.72 -16.18 -1.27
N ALA A 452 22.53 -15.67 -1.54
CA ALA A 452 22.10 -14.28 -1.55
C ALA A 452 22.56 -13.35 -0.43
N GLU A 453 22.68 -13.87 0.79
CA GLU A 453 22.93 -13.07 2.00
C GLU A 453 24.42 -12.85 2.25
N ARG A 454 25.28 -13.20 1.29
CA ARG A 454 26.72 -13.16 1.45
C ARG A 454 27.34 -12.47 0.24
N SER A 455 28.19 -11.48 0.53
CA SER A 455 29.00 -10.81 -0.46
C SER A 455 29.71 -11.83 -1.34
N LEU A 456 29.85 -11.51 -2.63
CA LEU A 456 30.84 -12.16 -3.47
C LEU A 456 32.21 -11.70 -2.95
N ASP A 457 32.75 -12.42 -1.97
CA ASP A 457 34.08 -12.14 -1.45
C ASP A 457 35.12 -12.58 -2.48
N ILE A 458 35.61 -11.62 -3.26
CA ILE A 458 36.76 -11.84 -4.12
C ILE A 458 38.02 -11.64 -3.27
N THR A 459 38.55 -12.75 -2.75
CA THR A 459 39.80 -12.73 -1.99
C THR A 459 40.99 -12.77 -2.94
N PHE A 460 41.85 -11.76 -2.88
CA PHE A 460 43.11 -11.73 -3.61
C PHE A 460 44.27 -12.12 -2.68
N GLU A 461 44.82 -13.31 -2.86
CA GLU A 461 46.02 -13.79 -2.15
C GLU A 461 47.23 -13.86 -3.09
N PRO A 462 47.86 -12.72 -3.43
CA PRO A 462 49.01 -12.72 -4.32
C PRO A 462 50.23 -13.32 -3.63
N GLU A 463 50.96 -14.19 -4.33
CA GLU A 463 52.15 -14.88 -3.81
C GLU A 463 53.17 -13.89 -3.20
N GLY A 464 53.54 -14.10 -1.93
CA GLY A 464 54.44 -13.20 -1.18
C GLY A 464 53.76 -12.00 -0.48
N GLY A 465 52.42 -11.95 -0.41
CA GLY A 465 51.67 -10.92 0.34
C GLY A 465 51.40 -9.63 -0.45
N ILE A 466 50.78 -8.63 0.19
CA ILE A 466 50.27 -7.40 -0.47
C ILE A 466 51.21 -6.18 -0.38
N ALA A 467 52.32 -6.27 0.36
CA ALA A 467 53.24 -5.15 0.54
C ALA A 467 53.89 -4.74 -0.79
N GLY A 468 53.76 -3.45 -1.17
CA GLY A 468 54.33 -2.91 -2.40
C GLY A 468 53.57 -3.27 -3.69
N LYS A 469 52.40 -3.90 -3.59
CA LYS A 469 51.53 -4.24 -4.73
C LYS A 469 50.36 -3.26 -4.83
N SER A 470 49.89 -3.02 -6.05
CA SER A 470 48.67 -2.24 -6.33
C SER A 470 47.75 -3.04 -7.25
N ALA A 471 46.45 -2.96 -7.03
CA ALA A 471 45.45 -3.60 -7.89
C ALA A 471 44.36 -2.58 -8.28
N MET A 472 43.79 -2.78 -9.46
CA MET A 472 42.58 -2.09 -9.93
C MET A 472 41.51 -3.17 -10.13
N ILE A 473 40.40 -3.05 -9.42
CA ILE A 473 39.22 -3.89 -9.66
C ILE A 473 38.31 -3.09 -10.59
N ARG A 474 37.95 -3.69 -11.73
CA ARG A 474 37.01 -3.12 -12.68
C ARG A 474 35.92 -4.16 -12.94
N ILE A 475 34.68 -3.81 -12.60
CA ILE A 475 33.51 -4.68 -12.75
C ILE A 475 32.89 -4.37 -14.12
N THR A 476 32.77 -5.37 -14.98
CA THR A 476 32.07 -5.28 -16.27
C THR A 476 30.74 -5.99 -16.18
N ASP A 477 29.76 -5.57 -16.99
CA ASP A 477 28.49 -6.27 -17.08
C ASP A 477 28.65 -7.66 -17.74
N PRO A 478 27.62 -8.52 -17.74
CA PRO A 478 27.68 -9.83 -18.38
C PRO A 478 27.83 -9.81 -19.91
N ALA A 479 27.58 -8.67 -20.57
CA ALA A 479 27.73 -8.48 -22.01
C ALA A 479 29.14 -8.01 -22.41
N GLY A 480 29.96 -7.61 -21.43
CA GLY A 480 31.34 -7.16 -21.64
C GLY A 480 31.47 -5.72 -22.13
N ASP A 481 30.38 -4.94 -22.06
CA ASP A 481 30.38 -3.55 -22.49
C ASP A 481 30.85 -2.63 -21.34
N TRP A 482 31.66 -1.64 -21.73
CA TRP A 482 32.22 -0.65 -20.81
C TRP A 482 31.23 0.49 -20.61
N TYR A 483 31.00 0.92 -19.36
CA TYR A 483 30.52 2.26 -19.08
C TYR A 483 31.74 3.18 -19.03
N GLU A 484 31.86 4.11 -20.00
CA GLU A 484 32.74 5.28 -19.88
C GLU A 484 32.10 6.35 -18.98
#